data_AF-A0A2M7RQX8-F1
#
_entry.id   AF-A0A2M7RQX8-F1
#
_cell.length_a   1.000
_cell.length_b   1.000
_cell.length_c   1.000
_cell.angle_alpha   90.00
_cell.angle_beta   90.00
_cell.angle_gamma   90.00
#
_symmetry.space_group_name_H-M   'P 1'
#
loop_
_entity.id
_entity.type
_entity.pdbx_description
1 polymer ?
#
loop_
_entity_poly.entity_id
_entity_poly.type
_entity_poly.pdbx_seq_one_letter_code
_entity_poly.pdbx_strand_id
1 'polypeptide(L)'
;MAKRCENCGKGTGRGNMVSHAKNRLKRLFKPNLQKMKAYRNGILVGVKLCTSCIKRLRKDDKVGSLSLKKPVKKILKPVQVKTLDKTKKTEEKKAEKARETIKIEDIVGKKI
;
A
#
# COMPACT_ATOMS: atom_id res chain seq x y z
N MET A 1 -3.84 -9.58 32.84
CA MET A 1 -3.17 -9.31 31.54
C MET A 1 -1.68 -9.06 31.74
N ALA A 2 -0.81 -9.74 30.98
CA ALA A 2 0.63 -9.50 31.04
C ALA A 2 0.99 -8.10 30.50
N LYS A 3 1.89 -7.37 31.19
CA LYS A 3 2.45 -6.09 30.72
C LYS A 3 3.54 -6.35 29.67
N ARG A 4 3.14 -6.80 28.48
CA ARG A 4 4.02 -7.04 27.34
C ARG A 4 3.65 -6.17 26.15
N CYS A 5 4.66 -5.71 25.42
CA CYS A 5 4.48 -5.06 24.12
C CYS A 5 4.12 -6.09 23.06
N GLU A 6 3.08 -5.82 22.27
CA GLU A 6 2.62 -6.75 21.22
C GLU A 6 3.59 -6.89 20.04
N ASN A 7 4.42 -5.86 19.78
CA ASN A 7 5.36 -5.89 18.66
C ASN A 7 6.73 -6.49 19.03
N CYS A 8 7.35 -6.01 20.10
CA CYS A 8 8.72 -6.41 20.47
C CYS A 8 8.79 -7.36 21.68
N GLY A 9 7.65 -7.74 22.25
CA GLY A 9 7.60 -8.66 23.39
C GLY A 9 8.14 -8.10 24.70
N LYS A 10 8.63 -6.85 24.74
CA LYS A 10 9.19 -6.21 25.96
C LYS A 10 8.23 -6.38 27.14
N GLY A 11 8.67 -7.12 28.15
CA GLY A 11 7.93 -7.42 29.36
C GLY A 11 8.52 -6.73 30.59
N THR A 12 7.96 -7.05 31.75
CA THR A 12 8.50 -6.60 33.04
C THR A 12 9.82 -7.29 33.35
N GLY A 13 10.89 -6.51 33.53
CA GLY A 13 12.17 -7.00 34.02
C GLY A 13 12.24 -6.99 35.54
N ARG A 14 13.08 -7.86 36.10
CA ARG A 14 13.47 -7.86 37.52
C ARG A 14 14.89 -7.32 37.63
N GLY A 15 15.17 -6.55 38.66
CA GLY A 15 16.54 -6.23 39.06
C GLY A 15 16.56 -5.48 40.38
N ASN A 16 17.64 -4.75 40.64
CA ASN A 16 17.85 -4.08 41.92
C ASN A 16 17.96 -2.55 41.75
N MET A 17 17.55 -1.83 42.78
CA MET A 17 18.03 -0.49 43.07
C MET A 17 19.28 -0.66 43.92
N VAL A 18 20.39 -0.05 43.49
CA VAL A 18 21.68 -0.15 44.17
C VAL A 18 22.04 1.24 44.65
N SER A 19 22.25 1.41 45.96
CA SER A 19 22.74 2.67 46.52
C SER A 19 24.25 2.84 46.33
N HIS A 20 24.79 4.02 46.63
CA HIS A 20 26.24 4.24 46.66
C HIS A 20 26.97 3.25 47.60
N ALA A 21 26.34 2.89 48.72
CA ALA A 21 26.84 1.89 49.66
C ALA A 21 26.63 0.43 49.18
N LYS A 22 26.18 0.20 47.94
CA LYS A 22 25.86 -1.11 47.36
C LYS A 22 24.72 -1.88 48.06
N ASN A 23 23.86 -1.19 48.80
CA ASN A 23 22.64 -1.82 49.35
C ASN A 23 21.66 -2.12 48.21
N ARG A 24 21.25 -3.38 48.10
CA ARG A 24 20.43 -3.89 46.97
C ARG A 24 18.99 -4.07 47.40
N LEU A 25 18.10 -3.27 46.85
CA LEU A 25 16.65 -3.40 47.02
C LEU A 25 16.02 -3.94 45.74
N LYS A 26 15.17 -4.97 45.83
CA LYS A 26 14.50 -5.53 44.65
C LYS A 26 13.55 -4.50 44.04
N ARG A 27 13.60 -4.32 42.71
CA ARG A 27 12.66 -3.49 41.95
C ARG A 27 12.19 -4.15 40.66
N LEU A 28 11.05 -3.68 40.18
CA LEU A 28 10.45 -4.13 38.92
C LEU A 28 10.59 -3.04 37.86
N PHE A 29 11.14 -3.41 36.70
CA PHE A 29 11.22 -2.55 35.53
C PHE A 29 10.01 -2.78 34.66
N LYS A 30 9.02 -1.88 34.75
CA LYS A 30 7.82 -1.94 33.92
C LYS A 30 8.08 -1.16 32.62
N PRO A 31 7.87 -1.76 31.43
CA PRO A 31 7.95 -1.01 30.19
C PRO A 31 6.83 0.04 30.15
N ASN A 32 7.13 1.20 29.56
CA ASN A 32 6.12 2.23 29.31
C ASN A 32 5.25 1.81 28.12
N LEU A 33 4.18 1.07 28.40
CA LEU A 33 3.21 0.57 27.44
C LEU A 33 2.04 1.55 27.32
N GLN A 34 1.71 1.93 26.09
CA GLN A 34 0.62 2.84 25.78
C GLN A 34 -0.39 2.12 24.89
N LYS A 35 -1.68 2.40 25.11
CA LYS A 35 -2.77 1.89 24.28
C LYS A 35 -2.95 2.82 23.09
N MET A 36 -2.98 2.27 21.87
CA MET A 36 -3.27 3.04 20.67
C MET A 36 -4.01 2.21 19.63
N LYS A 37 -4.61 2.88 18.66
CA LYS A 37 -5.21 2.23 17.49
C LYS A 37 -4.15 2.15 16.38
N ALA A 38 -4.00 0.98 15.79
CA ALA A 38 -3.13 0.74 14.65
C ALA A 38 -3.80 -0.26 13.70
N TYR A 39 -3.44 -0.21 12.42
CA TYR A 39 -3.91 -1.20 11.46
C TYR A 39 -3.06 -2.46 11.55
N ARG A 40 -3.70 -3.61 11.71
CA ARG A 40 -3.10 -4.94 11.57
C ARG A 40 -3.80 -5.62 10.40
N ASN A 41 -3.06 -5.97 9.35
CA ASN A 41 -3.60 -6.60 8.13
C ASN A 41 -4.81 -5.84 7.53
N GLY A 42 -4.82 -4.51 7.62
CA GLY A 42 -5.91 -3.66 7.12
C GLY A 42 -7.09 -3.44 8.08
N ILE A 43 -7.13 -4.14 9.21
CA ILE A 43 -8.16 -3.97 10.26
C ILE A 43 -7.64 -3.02 11.33
N LEU A 44 -8.45 -2.04 11.73
CA LEU A 44 -8.09 -1.14 12.83
C LEU A 44 -8.27 -1.87 14.16
N VAL A 45 -7.18 -2.10 14.87
CA VAL A 45 -7.16 -2.83 16.16
C VAL A 45 -6.55 -1.98 17.26
N GLY A 46 -7.07 -2.12 18.48
CA GLY A 46 -6.49 -1.52 19.67
C GLY A 46 -5.34 -2.38 20.19
N VAL A 47 -4.13 -1.83 20.22
CA VAL A 47 -2.91 -2.55 20.61
C VAL A 47 -2.14 -1.83 21.72
N LYS A 48 -1.43 -2.59 22.55
CA LYS A 48 -0.50 -2.08 23.56
C LYS A 48 0.93 -2.13 23.03
N LEU A 49 1.51 -0.96 22.82
CA LEU A 49 2.87 -0.80 22.32
C LEU A 49 3.74 -0.06 23.32
N CYS A 50 5.02 -0.40 23.37
CA CYS A 50 5.98 0.37 24.14
C CYS A 50 6.34 1.68 23.41
N THR A 51 6.71 2.71 24.16
CA THR A 51 7.08 4.02 23.60
C THR A 51 8.17 3.94 22.52
N SER A 52 9.12 3.02 22.64
CA SER A 52 10.14 2.81 21.59
C SER A 52 9.56 2.32 20.27
N CYS A 53 8.58 1.42 20.32
CA CYS A 53 7.90 0.95 19.11
C CYS A 53 6.98 2.01 18.53
N ILE A 54 6.31 2.82 19.37
CA ILE A 54 5.50 3.95 18.91
C ILE A 54 6.38 4.98 18.20
N LYS A 55 7.56 5.27 18.75
CA LYS A 55 8.52 6.19 18.13
C LYS A 55 8.99 5.69 16.77
N ARG A 56 9.30 4.39 16.63
CA ARG A 56 9.62 3.78 15.33
C ARG A 56 8.44 3.82 14.37
N LEU A 57 7.25 3.49 14.87
CA LEU A 57 6.03 3.49 14.08
C LEU A 57 5.68 4.86 13.49
N ARG A 58 5.99 5.94 14.19
CA ARG A 58 5.84 7.30 13.66
C ARG A 58 6.93 7.71 12.67
N LYS A 59 8.11 7.08 12.70
CA LYS A 59 9.22 7.37 11.79
C LYS A 59 9.12 6.58 10.49
N ASP A 60 8.89 5.28 10.63
CA ASP A 60 8.97 4.30 9.54
C ASP A 60 7.58 3.99 8.93
N ASP A 61 6.52 4.62 9.45
CA ASP A 61 5.08 4.39 9.16
C ASP A 61 4.55 2.95 9.44
N LYS A 62 5.45 1.97 9.57
CA LYS A 62 5.17 0.54 9.77
C LYS A 62 6.17 -0.07 10.75
N VAL A 63 5.68 -0.93 11.64
CA VAL A 63 6.53 -1.74 12.52
C VAL A 63 5.91 -3.13 12.62
N GLY A 64 6.66 -4.15 12.17
CA GLY A 64 6.14 -5.52 12.12
C GLY A 64 4.88 -5.61 11.27
N SER A 65 3.81 -6.16 11.86
CA SER A 65 2.48 -6.27 11.24
C SER A 65 1.57 -5.05 11.44
N LEU A 66 2.07 -4.00 12.13
CA LEU A 66 1.29 -2.82 12.52
C LEU A 66 1.65 -1.61 11.64
N SER A 67 0.64 -0.85 11.20
CA SER A 67 0.80 0.40 10.45
C SER A 67 -0.13 1.50 10.96
N LEU A 68 0.23 2.78 10.73
CA LEU A 68 -0.62 3.93 11.08
C LEU A 68 -1.63 4.27 9.98
N LYS A 69 -1.19 4.19 8.73
CA LYS A 69 -2.02 4.40 7.55
C LYS A 69 -2.68 3.08 7.17
N LYS A 70 -3.90 3.13 6.61
CA LYS A 70 -4.47 1.97 5.94
C LYS A 70 -3.48 1.54 4.86
N PRO A 71 -3.15 0.24 4.72
CA PRO A 71 -2.52 -0.21 3.50
C PRO A 71 -3.55 0.05 2.40
N VAL A 72 -3.35 1.14 1.64
CA VAL A 72 -4.07 1.30 0.39
C VAL A 72 -3.62 0.08 -0.41
N LYS A 73 -4.53 -0.88 -0.65
CA LYS A 73 -4.32 -1.82 -1.74
C LYS A 73 -4.05 -0.90 -2.91
N LYS A 74 -2.81 -0.81 -3.40
CA LYS A 74 -2.56 -0.21 -4.70
C LYS A 74 -3.49 -0.99 -5.60
N ILE A 75 -4.61 -0.37 -5.95
CA ILE A 75 -5.48 -0.85 -7.02
C ILE A 75 -4.48 -1.11 -8.12
N LEU A 76 -4.39 -2.37 -8.57
CA LEU A 76 -3.71 -2.74 -9.79
C LEU A 76 -3.93 -1.57 -10.73
N LYS A 77 -2.85 -0.88 -11.16
CA LYS A 77 -3.00 0.22 -12.14
C LYS A 77 -4.00 -0.29 -13.16
N PRO A 78 -5.11 0.40 -13.43
CA PRO A 78 -6.10 -0.13 -14.34
C PRO A 78 -5.33 -0.47 -15.62
N VAL A 79 -5.34 -1.77 -15.96
CA VAL A 79 -4.90 -2.24 -17.26
C VAL A 79 -5.92 -1.67 -18.22
N GLN A 80 -5.69 -0.42 -18.62
CA GLN A 80 -6.44 0.31 -19.62
C GLN A 80 -5.43 0.74 -20.67
N VAL A 81 -4.65 -0.21 -21.20
CA VAL A 81 -4.22 -0.08 -22.58
C VAL A 81 -5.33 -0.73 -23.39
N LYS A 82 -6.36 0.10 -23.61
CA LYS A 82 -7.36 0.08 -24.68
C LYS A 82 -7.59 -1.28 -25.33
N THR A 83 -8.81 -1.76 -25.14
CA THR A 83 -9.59 -2.47 -26.16
C THR A 83 -9.12 -2.15 -27.58
N LEU A 84 -9.20 -3.18 -28.41
CA LEU A 84 -9.01 -3.17 -29.85
C LEU A 84 -9.82 -2.06 -30.54
N ASP A 85 -9.32 -0.83 -30.56
CA ASP A 85 -9.83 0.29 -31.36
C ASP A 85 -8.72 0.83 -32.28
N LYS A 86 -7.95 -0.10 -32.87
CA LYS A 86 -7.00 0.17 -33.98
C LYS A 86 -7.51 -0.33 -35.33
N THR A 87 -8.77 -0.74 -35.43
CA THR A 87 -9.45 -0.83 -36.71
C THR A 87 -10.57 0.21 -36.69
N LYS A 88 -10.45 1.24 -37.54
CA LYS A 88 -11.55 1.90 -38.29
C LYS A 88 -11.25 3.33 -38.76
N LYS A 89 -10.60 4.20 -37.99
CA LYS A 89 -10.43 5.62 -38.46
C LYS A 89 -9.31 5.91 -39.47
N THR A 90 -8.42 4.96 -39.77
CA THR A 90 -7.41 5.13 -40.85
C THR A 90 -7.67 4.25 -42.08
N GLU A 91 -8.66 3.35 -42.03
CA GLU A 91 -9.07 2.54 -43.19
C GLU A 91 -10.25 3.16 -43.94
N GLU A 92 -11.11 3.94 -43.27
CA GLU A 92 -12.24 4.60 -43.92
C GLU A 92 -11.82 5.69 -44.92
N LYS A 93 -10.66 6.36 -44.74
CA LYS A 93 -10.16 7.35 -45.71
C LYS A 93 -9.42 6.74 -46.92
N LYS A 94 -9.04 5.46 -46.88
CA LYS A 94 -8.45 4.76 -48.05
C LYS A 94 -9.51 4.09 -48.93
N ALA A 95 -10.68 3.76 -48.37
CA ALA A 95 -11.81 3.18 -49.12
C ALA A 95 -12.60 4.22 -49.95
N GLU A 96 -12.61 5.50 -49.54
CA GLU A 96 -13.31 6.55 -50.29
C GLU A 96 -12.55 6.97 -51.56
N LYS A 97 -11.20 6.96 -51.51
CA LYS A 97 -10.34 7.29 -52.67
C LYS A 97 -10.34 6.25 -53.79
N ALA A 98 -10.73 5.01 -53.51
CA ALA A 98 -10.84 3.94 -54.51
C ALA A 98 -12.19 3.96 -55.27
N ARG A 99 -13.18 4.74 -54.80
CA ARG A 99 -14.51 4.82 -55.44
C ARG A 99 -14.66 6.00 -56.40
N GLU A 100 -13.73 6.96 -56.39
CA GLU A 100 -13.72 8.07 -57.35
C GLU A 100 -13.05 7.71 -58.67
N THR A 101 -12.09 6.79 -58.70
CA THR A 101 -11.41 6.37 -59.94
C THR A 101 -12.28 5.43 -60.81
N ILE A 102 -13.15 4.62 -60.21
CA ILE A 102 -13.96 3.63 -60.96
C ILE A 102 -15.12 4.31 -61.73
N LYS A 103 -15.60 5.48 -61.28
CA LYS A 103 -16.72 6.17 -61.95
C LYS A 103 -16.31 6.93 -63.23
N ILE A 104 -15.03 7.24 -63.46
CA ILE A 104 -14.60 7.92 -64.69
C ILE A 104 -14.30 6.91 -65.79
N GLU A 105 -13.72 5.75 -65.45
CA GLU A 105 -13.35 4.71 -66.42
C GLU A 105 -14.57 3.88 -66.90
N ASP A 106 -15.66 3.81 -66.13
CA ASP A 106 -16.91 3.13 -66.54
C ASP A 106 -17.93 4.05 -67.24
N ILE A 107 -17.70 5.38 -67.33
CA ILE A 107 -18.59 6.33 -68.06
C ILE A 107 -18.15 6.54 -69.52
N VAL A 108 -16.87 6.40 -69.86
CA VAL A 108 -16.48 6.26 -71.27
C VAL A 108 -16.63 4.78 -71.63
N GLY A 109 -17.90 4.37 -71.72
CA GLY A 109 -18.27 3.12 -72.35
C GLY A 109 -17.58 3.06 -73.71
N LYS A 110 -16.58 2.18 -73.81
CA LYS A 110 -16.16 1.61 -75.07
C LYS A 110 -17.29 0.69 -75.54
N LYS A 111 -18.34 1.31 -76.06
CA LYS A 111 -19.28 0.70 -77.00
C LYS A 111 -19.30 1.59 -78.23
N ILE A 112 -18.82 0.96 -79.32
CA ILE A 112 -18.72 1.40 -80.71
C ILE A 112 -17.48 2.25 -80.98
#